data_AF-A0AAU1XH32-F1
#
_entry.id   AF-A0AAU1XH32-F1
#
_cell.length_a   1.000
_cell.length_b   1.000
_cell.length_c   1.000
_cell.angle_alpha   90.00
_cell.angle_beta   90.00
_cell.angle_gamma   90.00
#
_symmetry.space_group_name_H-M   'P 1'
#
loop_
_entity.id
_entity.type
_entity.pdbx_description
1 polymer ?
#
loop_
_entity_poly.entity_id
_entity_poly.type
_entity_poly.pdbx_seq_one_letter_code
_entity_poly.pdbx_strand_id
1 'polypeptide(L)'
;MRFKPLIITVTAATALLSLTGCGGGDNPTLGGIGGDSVATGGDNAYNGTGDGGPNEGTLENPTKNGGVNGNAPKDGTAFQKLPKAATMAAAARFVDRFTDCDPIKPITPGSSGSSTGPDEKFIKSATVIERGGCDGGRTTIYMIKDAKAFQTAFKAETAAHGGNPNGGIVIGQDFAMGSVDSDSMSALLKPQAGLLMLNCHEGFTAPSGYRKEPALVKGCVLTDYYVD
;
A
#
# COMPACT_ATOMS: atom_id res chain seq x y z
N MET A 1 -26.97 52.84 -8.47
CA MET A 1 -26.53 52.47 -9.82
C MET A 1 -27.06 51.07 -10.13
N ARG A 2 -27.57 50.87 -11.36
CA ARG A 2 -28.33 49.69 -11.80
C ARG A 2 -27.43 48.46 -11.95
N PHE A 3 -27.93 47.31 -11.49
CA PHE A 3 -27.37 45.98 -11.71
C PHE A 3 -27.46 45.57 -13.19
N LYS A 4 -26.43 44.84 -13.66
CA LYS A 4 -26.49 43.98 -14.86
C LYS A 4 -25.80 42.65 -14.54
N PRO A 5 -26.49 41.50 -14.61
CA PRO A 5 -25.84 40.20 -14.60
C PRO A 5 -25.42 39.81 -16.02
N LEU A 6 -24.22 39.25 -16.15
CA LEU A 6 -23.68 38.70 -17.38
C LEU A 6 -23.91 37.18 -17.36
N ILE A 7 -24.78 36.71 -18.25
CA ILE A 7 -25.06 35.29 -18.47
C ILE A 7 -23.96 34.74 -19.37
N ILE A 8 -23.24 33.71 -18.93
CA ILE A 8 -22.32 32.94 -19.76
C ILE A 8 -22.90 31.52 -19.86
N THR A 9 -23.44 31.20 -21.03
CA THR A 9 -23.81 29.84 -21.44
C THR A 9 -22.59 29.17 -22.07
N VAL A 10 -22.12 28.05 -21.51
CA VAL A 10 -21.17 27.16 -22.17
C VAL A 10 -21.89 25.87 -22.55
N THR A 11 -21.90 25.62 -23.86
CA THR A 11 -22.53 24.48 -24.53
C THR A 11 -21.74 23.20 -24.26
N ALA A 12 -22.43 22.14 -23.83
CA ALA A 12 -21.87 20.81 -23.73
C ALA A 12 -21.75 20.17 -25.12
N ALA A 13 -20.56 19.67 -25.46
CA ALA A 13 -20.33 18.83 -26.64
C ALA A 13 -20.37 17.35 -26.21
N THR A 14 -21.49 16.68 -26.50
CA THR A 14 -21.61 15.22 -26.44
C THR A 14 -20.95 14.58 -27.66
N ALA A 15 -19.84 13.90 -27.47
CA ALA A 15 -19.29 12.97 -28.45
C ALA A 15 -19.92 11.58 -28.24
N LEU A 16 -20.83 11.22 -29.13
CA LEU A 16 -21.34 9.85 -29.30
C LEU A 16 -20.29 9.04 -30.07
N LEU A 17 -19.75 7.99 -29.44
CA LEU A 17 -19.05 6.91 -30.14
C LEU A 17 -19.97 5.69 -30.14
N SER A 18 -20.43 5.38 -31.34
CA SER A 18 -21.29 4.26 -31.72
C SER A 18 -20.61 2.91 -31.53
N LEU A 19 -21.27 2.00 -30.81
CA LEU A 19 -21.00 0.56 -30.85
C LEU A 19 -21.65 -0.08 -32.08
N THR A 20 -20.84 -0.81 -32.85
CA THR A 20 -21.21 -1.87 -33.80
C THR A 20 -20.17 -2.98 -33.58
N GLY A 21 -20.43 -4.27 -33.40
CA GLY A 21 -21.61 -5.11 -33.55
C GLY A 21 -21.11 -6.50 -34.01
N CYS A 22 -21.38 -7.54 -33.22
CA CYS A 22 -21.50 -9.01 -33.48
C CYS A 22 -20.58 -9.80 -34.45
N GLY A 23 -20.23 -11.01 -33.98
CA GLY A 23 -19.86 -12.22 -34.75
C GLY A 23 -18.66 -12.91 -34.08
N GLY A 24 -18.71 -14.12 -33.54
CA GLY A 24 -19.34 -15.37 -33.98
C GLY A 24 -18.19 -16.40 -34.01
N GLY A 25 -18.36 -17.56 -33.38
CA GLY A 25 -17.25 -18.42 -32.93
C GLY A 25 -16.35 -19.00 -34.01
N ASP A 26 -15.15 -19.40 -33.60
CA ASP A 26 -14.48 -20.62 -34.05
C ASP A 26 -13.34 -20.99 -33.09
N ASN A 27 -13.38 -22.23 -32.61
CA ASN A 27 -12.37 -22.88 -31.81
C ASN A 27 -11.36 -23.55 -32.75
N PRO A 28 -10.05 -23.43 -32.52
CA PRO A 28 -9.15 -24.51 -32.88
C PRO A 28 -8.45 -25.07 -31.64
N THR A 29 -8.84 -26.28 -31.28
CA THR A 29 -7.90 -27.29 -30.75
C THR A 29 -6.81 -27.53 -31.79
N LEU A 30 -5.52 -27.52 -31.41
CA LEU A 30 -4.51 -28.51 -31.80
C LEU A 30 -3.08 -28.09 -31.36
N GLY A 31 -2.34 -29.03 -30.76
CA GLY A 31 -0.87 -29.09 -30.75
C GLY A 31 -0.18 -28.36 -29.58
N GLY A 32 0.57 -29.01 -28.68
CA GLY A 32 1.16 -30.33 -28.76
C GLY A 32 1.71 -30.81 -27.42
N ILE A 33 1.75 -32.13 -27.36
CA ILE A 33 2.27 -33.03 -26.33
C ILE A 33 3.74 -33.30 -26.64
N GLY A 34 4.58 -33.37 -25.62
CA GLY A 34 5.95 -33.88 -25.69
C GLY A 34 6.80 -33.28 -24.56
N GLY A 35 7.41 -34.05 -23.65
CA GLY A 35 7.48 -35.50 -23.55
C GLY A 35 8.05 -35.88 -22.19
N ASP A 36 7.82 -37.14 -21.85
CA ASP A 36 8.29 -37.81 -20.64
C ASP A 36 9.80 -37.74 -20.49
N SER A 37 10.25 -37.54 -19.25
CA SER A 37 11.53 -38.06 -18.78
C SER A 37 11.40 -38.39 -17.30
N VAL A 38 11.15 -39.67 -17.05
CA VAL A 38 11.35 -40.33 -15.77
C VAL A 38 12.83 -40.23 -15.41
N ALA A 39 13.14 -39.73 -14.20
CA ALA A 39 14.39 -40.03 -13.52
C ALA A 39 14.10 -40.34 -12.05
N THR A 40 14.39 -41.58 -11.69
CA THR A 40 14.34 -42.24 -10.38
C THR A 40 15.35 -41.67 -9.39
N GLY A 41 14.89 -41.44 -8.15
CA GLY A 41 15.50 -41.86 -6.86
C GLY A 41 16.88 -41.33 -6.42
N GLY A 42 16.96 -40.93 -5.14
CA GLY A 42 18.23 -40.96 -4.38
C GLY A 42 18.40 -39.86 -3.35
N ASP A 43 18.44 -40.26 -2.08
CA ASP A 43 18.62 -39.48 -0.85
C ASP A 43 19.98 -38.73 -0.82
N ASN A 44 20.00 -37.47 -0.35
CA ASN A 44 21.03 -36.95 0.57
C ASN A 44 20.86 -35.46 0.93
N ALA A 45 21.49 -35.13 2.05
CA ALA A 45 21.38 -33.92 2.85
C ALA A 45 21.81 -32.59 2.19
N TYR A 46 21.15 -31.54 2.69
CA TYR A 46 21.54 -30.14 2.91
C TYR A 46 22.42 -29.38 1.90
N ASN A 47 22.00 -28.12 1.71
CA ASN A 47 22.67 -26.98 1.09
C ASN A 47 22.45 -26.83 -0.42
N GLY A 48 21.47 -25.99 -0.77
CA GLY A 48 21.22 -25.60 -2.15
C GLY A 48 20.29 -24.40 -2.21
N THR A 49 20.84 -23.30 -2.71
CA THR A 49 20.15 -22.18 -3.34
C THR A 49 19.10 -22.73 -4.30
N GLY A 50 17.88 -22.96 -3.81
CA GLY A 50 16.77 -23.45 -4.63
C GLY A 50 16.05 -22.27 -5.23
N ASP A 51 16.24 -22.07 -6.54
CA ASP A 51 15.33 -21.27 -7.35
C ASP A 51 13.96 -21.94 -7.28
N GLY A 52 12.94 -21.16 -6.89
CA GLY A 52 11.61 -21.64 -6.54
C GLY A 52 10.97 -22.52 -7.62
N GLY A 53 10.15 -23.48 -7.18
CA GLY A 53 9.42 -24.38 -8.08
C GLY A 53 8.36 -23.66 -8.94
N PRO A 54 7.86 -24.30 -10.01
CA PRO A 54 6.99 -23.68 -11.02
C PRO A 54 5.64 -23.15 -10.50
N ASN A 55 5.28 -23.45 -9.24
CA ASN A 55 4.05 -23.00 -8.60
C ASN A 55 4.30 -22.00 -7.46
N GLU A 56 5.54 -21.56 -7.22
CA GLU A 56 5.83 -20.52 -6.24
C GLU A 56 5.31 -19.15 -6.71
N GLY A 57 4.55 -18.47 -5.85
CA GLY A 57 3.98 -17.15 -6.14
C GLY A 57 2.50 -17.20 -6.52
N THR A 58 1.77 -18.21 -6.10
CA THR A 58 0.30 -18.25 -6.20
C THR A 58 -0.33 -18.03 -4.83
N LEU A 59 -1.64 -17.73 -4.79
CA LEU A 59 -2.39 -17.65 -3.51
C LEU A 59 -2.34 -18.98 -2.73
N GLU A 60 -2.29 -20.10 -3.44
CA GLU A 60 -2.27 -21.45 -2.89
C GLU A 60 -0.85 -21.92 -2.52
N ASN A 61 0.19 -21.29 -3.10
CA ASN A 61 1.59 -21.59 -2.85
C ASN A 61 2.45 -20.30 -2.93
N PRO A 62 2.39 -19.46 -1.88
CA PRO A 62 3.12 -18.20 -1.84
C PRO A 62 4.62 -18.44 -1.78
N THR A 63 5.40 -17.51 -2.34
CA THR A 63 6.86 -17.63 -2.30
C THR A 63 7.40 -17.65 -0.88
N LYS A 64 8.64 -18.09 -0.70
CA LYS A 64 9.30 -18.17 0.61
C LYS A 64 9.36 -16.82 1.37
N ASN A 65 9.12 -15.70 0.68
CA ASN A 65 9.00 -14.32 1.21
C ASN A 65 7.56 -13.75 1.16
N GLY A 66 6.57 -14.63 0.96
CA GLY A 66 5.15 -14.40 1.21
C GLY A 66 4.35 -13.69 0.12
N GLY A 67 4.94 -13.23 -0.99
CA GLY A 67 4.17 -12.61 -2.08
C GLY A 67 3.71 -13.60 -3.16
N VAL A 68 2.54 -13.34 -3.76
CA VAL A 68 2.02 -14.00 -4.99
C VAL A 68 2.78 -13.60 -6.27
N ASN A 69 4.05 -13.20 -6.17
CA ASN A 69 4.85 -12.74 -7.32
C ASN A 69 6.37 -12.98 -7.20
N GLY A 70 6.86 -13.70 -6.19
CA GLY A 70 8.27 -14.16 -6.07
C GLY A 70 9.39 -13.13 -6.11
N ASN A 71 9.08 -11.85 -6.30
CA ASN A 71 10.04 -10.79 -6.61
C ASN A 71 10.29 -9.84 -5.44
N ALA A 72 10.00 -10.26 -4.20
CA ALA A 72 10.24 -9.46 -3.00
C ALA A 72 11.76 -9.26 -2.79
N PRO A 73 12.31 -8.04 -2.96
CA PRO A 73 13.74 -7.83 -2.85
C PRO A 73 14.21 -7.99 -1.39
N LYS A 74 15.30 -8.73 -1.19
CA LYS A 74 15.88 -8.98 0.15
C LYS A 74 16.70 -7.80 0.68
N ASP A 75 16.97 -6.80 -0.14
CA ASP A 75 17.88 -5.67 0.12
C ASP A 75 17.15 -4.37 0.53
N GLY A 76 15.83 -4.43 0.73
CA GLY A 76 15.02 -3.24 1.07
C GLY A 76 14.71 -2.33 -0.12
N THR A 77 15.00 -2.77 -1.36
CA THR A 77 14.65 -1.97 -2.55
C THR A 77 13.16 -1.91 -2.85
N ALA A 78 12.43 -2.86 -2.29
CA ALA A 78 11.01 -2.84 -1.96
C ALA A 78 10.42 -1.42 -1.79
N PHE A 79 11.01 -0.65 -0.87
CA PHE A 79 10.49 0.66 -0.49
C PHE A 79 10.55 1.67 -1.66
N GLN A 80 11.58 1.62 -2.51
CA GLN A 80 11.70 2.56 -3.63
C GLN A 80 10.71 2.28 -4.77
N LYS A 81 10.01 1.14 -4.72
CA LYS A 81 8.94 0.80 -5.68
C LYS A 81 7.55 1.22 -5.19
N LEU A 82 7.43 1.72 -3.96
CA LEU A 82 6.15 2.18 -3.43
C LEU A 82 5.68 3.46 -4.17
N PRO A 83 4.36 3.73 -4.22
CA PRO A 83 3.84 4.97 -4.75
C PRO A 83 4.45 6.21 -4.09
N LYS A 84 4.55 7.27 -4.88
CA LYS A 84 5.02 8.60 -4.47
C LYS A 84 3.98 9.63 -4.85
N ALA A 85 3.72 10.60 -3.97
CA ALA A 85 2.67 11.60 -4.18
C ALA A 85 3.21 13.02 -4.36
N ALA A 86 4.37 13.34 -3.79
CA ALA A 86 5.03 14.66 -3.78
C ALA A 86 4.26 15.82 -3.11
N THR A 87 2.93 15.78 -3.03
CA THR A 87 2.09 16.82 -2.42
C THR A 87 0.90 16.20 -1.70
N MET A 88 0.36 16.91 -0.70
CA MET A 88 -0.85 16.48 0.01
C MET A 88 -2.04 16.27 -0.92
N ALA A 89 -2.25 17.16 -1.89
CA ALA A 89 -3.36 17.05 -2.84
C ALA A 89 -3.25 15.78 -3.70
N ALA A 90 -2.04 15.43 -4.14
CA ALA A 90 -1.81 14.19 -4.88
C ALA A 90 -1.93 12.95 -4.00
N ALA A 91 -1.50 13.02 -2.74
CA ALA A 91 -1.65 11.93 -1.76
C ALA A 91 -3.14 11.69 -1.44
N ALA A 92 -3.91 12.75 -1.19
CA ALA A 92 -5.35 12.67 -0.99
C ALA A 92 -6.05 12.05 -2.21
N ARG A 93 -5.78 12.54 -3.43
CA ARG A 93 -6.30 11.95 -4.67
C ARG A 93 -5.86 10.51 -4.90
N PHE A 94 -4.72 10.12 -4.35
CA PHE A 94 -4.26 8.73 -4.39
C PHE A 94 -5.12 7.86 -3.48
N VAL A 95 -5.25 8.28 -2.22
CA VAL A 95 -5.97 7.59 -1.16
C VAL A 95 -7.47 7.52 -1.45
N ASP A 96 -8.03 8.57 -2.05
CA ASP A 96 -9.45 8.70 -2.43
C ASP A 96 -9.89 7.67 -3.50
N ARG A 97 -8.96 7.09 -4.28
CA ARG A 97 -9.32 6.01 -5.21
C ARG A 97 -9.66 4.69 -4.52
N PHE A 98 -9.34 4.57 -3.23
CA PHE A 98 -9.50 3.33 -2.46
C PHE A 98 -10.33 3.51 -1.20
N THR A 99 -10.53 4.75 -0.74
CA THR A 99 -11.16 5.12 0.54
C THR A 99 -11.90 6.44 0.36
N ASP A 100 -12.77 6.82 1.30
CA ASP A 100 -13.44 8.13 1.24
C ASP A 100 -12.49 9.24 1.71
N CYS A 101 -11.78 9.89 0.78
CA CYS A 101 -10.78 10.90 1.12
C CYS A 101 -10.92 12.23 0.36
N ASP A 102 -12.16 12.62 0.09
CA ASP A 102 -12.54 13.94 -0.43
C ASP A 102 -13.71 14.53 0.38
N PRO A 103 -13.59 15.75 0.96
CA PRO A 103 -12.43 16.64 0.91
C PRO A 103 -11.38 16.33 1.99
N ILE A 104 -10.10 16.50 1.61
CA ILE A 104 -8.99 16.57 2.56
C ILE A 104 -8.98 17.92 3.29
N LYS A 105 -8.82 17.90 4.61
CA LYS A 105 -8.74 19.10 5.47
C LYS A 105 -7.39 19.18 6.16
N PRO A 106 -6.70 20.34 6.17
CA PRO A 106 -5.45 20.49 6.91
C PRO A 106 -5.63 20.21 8.41
N ILE A 107 -4.69 19.46 9.00
CA ILE A 107 -4.62 19.26 10.45
C ILE A 107 -3.54 20.19 11.02
N THR A 108 -3.95 21.22 11.75
CA THR A 108 -3.05 22.13 12.44
C THR A 108 -2.85 21.70 13.90
N PRO A 109 -1.68 22.00 14.51
CA PRO A 109 -1.47 21.77 15.94
C PRO A 109 -2.59 22.41 16.77
N GLY A 110 -3.18 21.65 17.70
CA GLY A 110 -4.27 22.14 18.56
C GLY A 110 -5.67 22.12 17.92
N SER A 111 -5.83 21.61 16.69
CA SER A 111 -7.16 21.33 16.12
C SER A 111 -7.88 20.24 16.93
N SER A 112 -9.05 20.55 17.47
CA SER A 112 -9.86 19.71 18.38
C SER A 112 -10.50 18.46 17.75
N GLY A 113 -9.98 17.96 16.63
CA GLY A 113 -10.50 16.80 15.90
C GLY A 113 -9.58 15.57 15.85
N SER A 114 -8.32 15.68 16.28
CA SER A 114 -7.33 14.59 16.17
C SER A 114 -6.81 14.19 17.55
N SER A 115 -7.70 13.74 18.44
CA SER A 115 -7.31 13.17 19.75
C SER A 115 -6.57 11.82 19.63
N THR A 116 -6.49 11.25 18.42
CA THR A 116 -6.01 9.88 18.15
C THR A 116 -4.77 9.82 17.27
N GLY A 117 -4.25 10.98 16.81
CA GLY A 117 -3.01 11.05 16.06
C GLY A 117 -1.79 11.14 16.98
N PRO A 118 -0.58 10.83 16.48
CA PRO A 118 0.64 10.93 17.26
C PRO A 118 0.95 12.38 17.62
N ASP A 119 1.64 12.58 18.76
CA ASP A 119 1.92 13.91 19.31
C ASP A 119 2.89 14.73 18.46
N GLU A 120 3.02 16.03 18.76
CA GLU A 120 3.92 16.93 18.01
C GLU A 120 5.40 16.53 18.11
N LYS A 121 5.80 15.78 19.15
CA LYS A 121 7.17 15.28 19.30
C LYS A 121 7.43 14.19 18.26
N PHE A 122 6.48 13.28 18.04
CA PHE A 122 6.54 12.32 16.95
C PHE A 122 6.55 13.03 15.60
N ILE A 123 5.64 13.98 15.35
CA ILE A 123 5.57 14.70 14.06
C ILE A 123 6.92 15.32 13.69
N LYS A 124 7.61 15.94 14.66
CA LYS A 124 8.93 16.52 14.46
C LYS A 124 10.01 15.46 14.21
N SER A 125 10.05 14.40 15.02
CA SER A 125 11.09 13.35 14.88
C SER A 125 10.93 12.52 13.61
N ALA A 126 9.69 12.33 13.17
CA ALA A 126 9.31 11.62 11.96
C ALA A 126 9.47 12.46 10.68
N THR A 127 9.91 13.73 10.80
CA THR A 127 10.10 14.66 9.67
C THR A 127 8.82 14.88 8.84
N VAL A 128 7.67 14.87 9.50
CA VAL A 128 6.39 15.17 8.85
C VAL A 128 6.33 16.67 8.55
N ILE A 129 6.05 17.02 7.30
CA ILE A 129 6.02 18.41 6.82
C ILE A 129 4.59 18.96 6.66
N GLU A 130 3.62 18.07 6.50
CA GLU A 130 2.21 18.44 6.31
C GLU A 130 1.31 17.29 6.81
N ARG A 131 0.12 17.64 7.32
CA ARG A 131 -0.90 16.69 7.76
C ARG A 131 -2.26 17.06 7.22
N GLY A 132 -3.01 16.06 6.78
CA GLY A 132 -4.38 16.21 6.30
C GLY A 132 -5.26 15.12 6.86
N GLY A 133 -6.50 15.47 7.19
CA GLY A 133 -7.53 14.54 7.64
C GLY A 133 -8.68 14.50 6.64
N CYS A 134 -9.18 13.31 6.37
CA CYS A 134 -10.38 13.06 5.57
C CYS A 134 -11.28 12.05 6.29
N ASP A 135 -12.43 11.70 5.71
CA ASP A 135 -13.46 10.86 6.35
C ASP A 135 -13.81 11.33 7.78
N GLY A 136 -14.17 12.62 7.91
CA GLY A 136 -14.47 13.20 9.23
C GLY A 136 -13.31 13.18 10.24
N GLY A 137 -12.07 12.95 9.79
CA GLY A 137 -10.87 12.84 10.63
C GLY A 137 -10.49 11.39 10.99
N ARG A 138 -11.20 10.39 10.46
CA ARG A 138 -10.90 8.98 10.67
C ARG A 138 -9.66 8.52 9.91
N THR A 139 -9.42 9.11 8.75
CA THR A 139 -8.23 8.86 7.92
C THR A 139 -7.31 10.08 7.98
N THR A 140 -6.04 9.85 8.31
CA THR A 140 -5.00 10.88 8.37
C THR A 140 -3.88 10.57 7.40
N ILE A 141 -3.47 11.56 6.62
CA ILE A 141 -2.32 11.53 5.71
C ILE A 141 -1.21 12.41 6.29
N TYR A 142 0.01 11.87 6.31
CA TYR A 142 1.23 12.55 6.72
C TYR A 142 2.16 12.67 5.51
N MET A 143 2.56 13.88 5.14
CA MET A 143 3.62 14.08 4.15
C MET A 143 4.97 14.01 4.84
N ILE A 144 5.90 13.23 4.28
CA ILE A 144 7.15 12.86 4.92
C ILE A 144 8.32 13.41 4.10
N LYS A 145 9.23 14.12 4.76
CA LYS A 145 10.47 14.60 4.12
C LYS A 145 11.55 13.52 4.03
N ASP A 146 11.72 12.72 5.08
CA ASP A 146 12.71 11.65 5.16
C ASP A 146 12.04 10.36 5.63
N ALA A 147 11.85 9.42 4.70
CA ALA A 147 11.20 8.14 4.97
C ALA A 147 11.93 7.29 6.02
N LYS A 148 13.27 7.36 6.08
CA LYS A 148 14.04 6.60 7.07
C LYS A 148 13.90 7.23 8.45
N ALA A 149 13.89 8.56 8.55
CA ALA A 149 13.59 9.26 9.79
C ALA A 149 12.17 8.94 10.27
N PHE A 150 11.19 8.94 9.37
CA PHE A 150 9.82 8.56 9.68
C PHE A 150 9.72 7.15 10.26
N GLN A 151 10.29 6.15 9.57
CA GLN A 151 10.27 4.76 10.06
C GLN A 151 11.02 4.60 11.39
N THR A 152 12.08 5.38 11.61
CA THR A 152 12.84 5.37 12.88
C THR A 152 11.97 5.90 14.01
N ALA A 153 11.29 7.03 13.79
CA ALA A 153 10.36 7.60 14.76
C ALA A 153 9.18 6.66 15.03
N PHE A 154 8.60 6.06 13.98
CA PHE A 154 7.49 5.10 14.10
C PHE A 154 7.86 3.85 14.90
N LYS A 155 9.07 3.34 14.71
CA LYS A 155 9.59 2.27 15.55
C LYS A 155 9.69 2.68 17.02
N ALA A 156 10.25 3.85 17.29
CA ALA A 156 10.40 4.36 18.66
C ALA A 156 9.04 4.56 19.33
N GLU A 157 8.05 5.07 18.58
CA GLU A 157 6.67 5.25 19.04
C GLU A 157 6.02 3.90 19.39
N THR A 158 6.12 2.92 18.47
CA THR A 158 5.60 1.57 18.68
C THR A 158 6.22 0.90 19.91
N ALA A 159 7.53 1.10 20.12
CA ALA A 159 8.22 0.56 21.29
C ALA A 159 7.82 1.25 22.61
N ALA A 160 7.52 2.55 22.57
CA ALA A 160 7.17 3.33 23.77
C ALA A 160 5.72 3.12 24.21
N HIS A 161 4.79 2.99 23.26
CA HIS A 161 3.35 2.93 23.53
C HIS A 161 2.76 1.53 23.36
N GLY A 162 3.52 0.59 22.79
CA GLY A 162 2.98 -0.70 22.37
C GLY A 162 1.95 -0.52 21.27
N GLY A 163 1.02 -1.47 21.17
CA GLY A 163 -0.08 -1.43 20.23
C GLY A 163 -0.51 -2.81 19.78
N ASN A 164 -1.49 -2.85 18.87
CA ASN A 164 -1.84 -4.10 18.19
C ASN A 164 -0.61 -4.63 17.44
N PRO A 165 -0.13 -5.85 17.72
CA PRO A 165 1.02 -6.43 17.00
C PRO A 165 0.77 -6.56 15.50
N ASN A 166 -0.50 -6.67 15.08
CA ASN A 166 -0.90 -6.72 13.68
C ASN A 166 -1.16 -5.33 13.07
N GLY A 167 -1.15 -4.29 13.91
CA GLY A 167 -1.35 -2.91 13.49
C GLY A 167 -0.10 -2.26 12.90
N GLY A 168 -0.30 -1.17 12.20
CA GLY A 168 0.77 -0.42 11.56
C GLY A 168 0.23 0.81 10.84
N ILE A 169 1.08 1.40 10.01
CA ILE A 169 0.69 2.53 9.16
C ILE A 169 0.95 2.20 7.70
N VAL A 170 0.03 2.54 6.80
CA VAL A 170 0.24 2.34 5.36
C VAL A 170 1.21 3.42 4.86
N ILE A 171 2.22 3.04 4.09
CA ILE A 171 3.30 3.93 3.69
C ILE A 171 3.55 3.91 2.18
N GLY A 172 3.78 5.10 1.63
CA GLY A 172 4.40 5.34 0.33
C GLY A 172 5.81 5.94 0.48
N GLN A 173 6.44 6.38 -0.61
CA GLN A 173 7.81 6.90 -0.55
C GLN A 173 7.93 8.22 0.23
N ASP A 174 6.94 9.09 0.11
CA ASP A 174 6.94 10.44 0.70
C ASP A 174 5.65 10.80 1.43
N PHE A 175 4.81 9.81 1.72
CA PHE A 175 3.62 9.98 2.52
C PHE A 175 3.30 8.70 3.31
N ALA A 176 2.55 8.84 4.39
CA ALA A 176 1.96 7.72 5.12
C ALA A 176 0.51 8.02 5.46
N MET A 177 -0.27 6.97 5.70
CA MET A 177 -1.70 7.02 5.95
C MET A 177 -2.05 6.08 7.11
N GLY A 178 -2.77 6.61 8.09
CA GLY A 178 -3.41 5.81 9.13
C GLY A 178 -4.91 6.06 9.10
N SER A 179 -5.70 5.01 9.34
CA SER A 179 -7.14 5.12 9.52
C SER A 179 -7.58 4.31 10.74
N VAL A 180 -8.60 4.80 11.42
CA VAL A 180 -9.34 4.01 12.43
C VAL A 180 -10.35 3.05 11.79
N ASP A 181 -10.44 3.08 10.47
CA ASP A 181 -11.29 2.21 9.67
C ASP A 181 -10.48 1.07 9.05
N SER A 182 -10.79 -0.16 9.44
CA SER A 182 -10.07 -1.34 8.99
C SER A 182 -10.28 -1.62 7.50
N ASP A 183 -11.44 -1.32 6.94
CA ASP A 183 -11.72 -1.47 5.50
C ASP A 183 -10.86 -0.49 4.68
N SER A 184 -10.67 0.74 5.19
CA SER A 184 -9.78 1.73 4.55
C SER A 184 -8.32 1.28 4.55
N MET A 185 -7.85 0.73 5.67
CA MET A 185 -6.49 0.16 5.77
C MET A 185 -6.32 -1.01 4.80
N SER A 186 -7.26 -1.97 4.79
CA SER A 186 -7.23 -3.12 3.88
C SER A 186 -7.32 -2.73 2.41
N ALA A 187 -8.13 -1.72 2.05
CA ALA A 187 -8.27 -1.26 0.67
C ALA A 187 -6.96 -0.70 0.11
N LEU A 188 -6.19 0.01 0.92
CA LEU A 188 -4.91 0.60 0.52
C LEU A 188 -3.75 -0.40 0.47
N LEU A 189 -3.93 -1.61 1.00
CA LEU A 189 -2.97 -2.71 0.89
C LEU A 189 -3.25 -3.64 -0.29
N LYS A 190 -4.35 -3.43 -1.02
CA LYS A 190 -4.65 -4.19 -2.24
C LYS A 190 -3.55 -3.97 -3.28
N PRO A 191 -3.24 -4.98 -4.13
CA PRO A 191 -2.19 -4.88 -5.14
C PRO A 191 -2.28 -3.64 -6.06
N GLN A 192 -3.49 -3.18 -6.36
CA GLN A 192 -3.75 -2.02 -7.22
C GLN A 192 -3.31 -0.69 -6.57
N ALA A 193 -3.30 -0.62 -5.25
CA ALA A 193 -2.76 0.53 -4.52
C ALA A 193 -1.23 0.47 -4.45
N GLY A 194 -0.63 -0.73 -4.37
CA GLY A 194 0.81 -0.89 -4.36
C GLY A 194 1.52 -0.25 -3.14
N LEU A 195 0.76 0.16 -2.12
CA LEU A 195 1.29 0.56 -0.82
C LEU A 195 1.49 -0.68 0.05
N LEU A 196 2.24 -0.51 1.14
CA LEU A 196 2.44 -1.54 2.15
C LEU A 196 2.25 -0.95 3.54
N MET A 197 1.89 -1.79 4.48
CA MET A 197 1.89 -1.46 5.89
C MET A 197 3.31 -1.55 6.43
N LEU A 198 3.77 -0.48 7.05
CA LEU A 198 4.92 -0.45 7.93
C LEU A 198 4.49 -0.99 9.31
N ASN A 199 5.06 -2.13 9.69
CA ASN A 199 4.92 -2.68 11.03
C ASN A 199 6.29 -2.77 11.69
N CYS A 200 6.40 -2.24 12.90
CA CYS A 200 7.65 -2.18 13.68
C CYS A 200 7.55 -2.91 15.03
N HIS A 201 6.48 -3.67 15.25
CA HIS A 201 6.28 -4.40 16.50
C HIS A 201 7.21 -5.62 16.56
N GLU A 202 7.96 -5.79 17.65
CA GLU A 202 9.03 -6.82 17.74
C GLU A 202 8.51 -8.25 17.61
N GLY A 203 7.28 -8.51 18.06
CA GLY A 203 6.61 -9.81 17.94
C GLY A 203 5.88 -10.05 16.62
N PHE A 204 5.86 -9.09 15.70
CA PHE A 204 5.09 -9.23 14.46
C PHE A 204 5.75 -10.21 13.49
N THR A 205 4.95 -11.16 13.00
CA THR A 205 5.30 -12.00 11.87
C THR A 205 4.10 -12.07 10.93
N ALA A 206 4.23 -11.51 9.73
CA ALA A 206 3.23 -11.65 8.69
C ALA A 206 2.94 -13.14 8.43
N PRO A 207 1.67 -13.57 8.38
CA PRO A 207 1.32 -14.96 8.06
C PRO A 207 1.80 -15.37 6.67
N SER A 208 1.92 -16.69 6.44
CA SER A 208 2.16 -17.23 5.11
C SER A 208 1.07 -16.77 4.13
N GLY A 209 1.46 -16.35 2.93
CA GLY A 209 0.52 -15.83 1.92
C GLY A 209 0.53 -14.31 1.77
N TYR A 210 1.16 -13.60 2.70
CA TYR A 210 1.29 -12.14 2.67
C TYR A 210 2.71 -11.70 2.36
N ARG A 211 2.83 -10.67 1.52
CA ARG A 211 4.12 -10.06 1.17
C ARG A 211 4.82 -9.61 2.44
N LYS A 212 6.11 -9.91 2.54
CA LYS A 212 6.96 -9.46 3.64
C LYS A 212 8.32 -9.01 3.12
N GLU A 213 8.65 -7.75 3.36
CA GLU A 213 9.90 -7.13 2.91
C GLU A 213 10.58 -6.34 4.03
N PRO A 214 11.91 -6.23 4.03
CA PRO A 214 12.60 -5.33 4.94
C PRO A 214 12.16 -3.88 4.71
N ALA A 215 11.90 -3.16 5.81
CA ALA A 215 11.76 -1.70 5.76
C ALA A 215 13.15 -1.02 5.72
N LEU A 216 13.20 0.31 5.65
CA LEU A 216 14.46 1.09 5.68
C LEU A 216 15.16 1.06 7.04
N VAL A 217 14.44 0.63 8.09
CA VAL A 217 14.92 0.54 9.47
C VAL A 217 14.86 -0.91 9.94
N LYS A 218 15.98 -1.40 10.48
CA LYS A 218 16.09 -2.77 11.00
C LYS A 218 15.05 -3.02 12.10
N GLY A 219 14.35 -4.15 12.00
CA GLY A 219 13.29 -4.55 12.93
C GLY A 219 11.90 -4.03 12.56
N CYS A 220 11.78 -3.26 11.48
CA CYS A 220 10.50 -2.98 10.85
C CYS A 220 10.38 -3.78 9.55
N VAL A 221 9.15 -4.11 9.19
CA VAL A 221 8.81 -4.83 7.97
C VAL A 221 7.74 -4.08 7.19
N LEU A 222 7.75 -4.26 5.87
CA LEU A 222 6.70 -3.84 4.96
C LEU A 222 5.87 -5.06 4.58
N THR A 223 4.55 -4.96 4.66
CA THR A 223 3.65 -6.08 4.37
C THR A 223 2.30 -5.63 3.81
N ASP A 224 1.62 -6.50 3.08
CA ASP A 224 0.22 -6.31 2.66
C ASP A 224 -0.77 -7.02 3.62
N TYR A 225 -0.27 -7.58 4.73
CA TYR A 225 -1.09 -8.11 5.81
C TYR A 225 -1.63 -6.99 6.69
N TYR A 226 -2.94 -6.99 6.94
CA TYR A 226 -3.56 -6.19 7.98
C TYR A 226 -4.79 -6.90 8.52
N VAL A 227 -4.87 -6.98 9.84
CA VAL A 227 -6.03 -7.46 10.61
C VAL A 227 -6.11 -6.58 11.84
N ASP A 228 -7.27 -5.97 12.05
CA ASP A 228 -7.60 -5.20 13.26
C ASP A 228 -7.85 -6.13 14.45
#